data_AF-Q9GSA1-F1
#
_entry.id   AF-Q9GSA1-F1
#
_cell.length_a   1.000
_cell.length_b   1.000
_cell.length_c   1.000
_cell.angle_alpha   90.00
_cell.angle_beta   90.00
_cell.angle_gamma   90.00
#
_symmetry.space_group_name_H-M   'P 1'
#
loop_
_entity.id
_entity.type
_entity.pdbx_description
1 polymer ?
#
loop_
_entity_poly.entity_id
_entity_poly.type
_entity_poly.pdbx_seq_one_letter_code
_entity_poly.pdbx_strand_id
1 'polypeptide(L)'
;IALWKFETAKYYVTIIDAPGHRDFIKNMITGTSQADCAVLIVAAGIGEFEAGISKNGQTREHALLAFTLGVKQLIVGVNKMDMTDPPYSEARFEEIKKEVSSYIKKIGYNTASVAFVPISGWHGDNMLEPSPK
;
A
#
# COMPACT_ATOMS: atom_id res chain seq x y z
N ILE A 1 12.07 -12.76 -5.44
CA ILE A 1 10.60 -12.84 -5.28
C ILE A 1 10.36 -13.88 -4.23
N ALA A 2 9.77 -13.51 -3.09
CA ALA A 2 9.30 -14.50 -2.12
C ALA A 2 7.84 -14.84 -2.45
N LEU A 3 7.52 -16.13 -2.46
CA LEU A 3 6.16 -16.62 -2.69
C LEU A 3 5.66 -17.25 -1.40
N TRP A 4 4.64 -16.63 -0.81
CA TRP A 4 3.94 -17.17 0.35
C TRP A 4 2.51 -17.50 -0.03
N LYS A 5 1.98 -18.59 0.49
CA LYS A 5 0.60 -19.01 0.19
C LYS A 5 -0.19 -19.05 1.49
N PHE A 6 -1.39 -18.50 1.45
CA PHE A 6 -2.34 -18.62 2.55
C PHE A 6 -3.76 -18.71 1.99
N GLU A 7 -4.66 -19.21 2.80
CA GLU A 7 -6.07 -19.37 2.44
C GLU A 7 -6.92 -18.44 3.29
N THR A 8 -7.89 -17.80 2.65
CA THR A 8 -8.97 -17.06 3.31
C THR A 8 -10.25 -17.87 3.21
N ALA A 9 -11.32 -17.46 3.89
CA ALA A 9 -12.61 -18.14 3.80
C ALA A 9 -13.19 -18.25 2.37
N LYS A 10 -12.68 -17.48 1.41
CA LYS A 10 -13.20 -17.42 0.02
C LYS A 10 -12.15 -17.66 -1.07
N TYR A 11 -10.86 -17.44 -0.79
CA TYR A 11 -9.82 -17.40 -1.81
C TYR A 11 -8.51 -18.04 -1.33
N TYR A 12 -7.81 -18.70 -2.25
CA TYR A 12 -6.40 -19.06 -2.12
C TYR A 12 -5.55 -17.88 -2.59
N VAL A 13 -4.73 -17.34 -1.71
CA VAL A 13 -3.91 -16.16 -1.98
C VAL A 13 -2.45 -16.55 -2.05
N THR A 14 -1.76 -16.09 -3.09
CA THR A 14 -0.30 -16.14 -3.18
C THR A 14 0.25 -14.73 -3.06
N ILE A 15 1.04 -14.48 -2.02
CA ILE A 15 1.76 -13.22 -1.83
C ILE A 15 3.02 -13.26 -2.68
N ILE A 16 3.20 -12.24 -3.50
CA ILE A 16 4.39 -12.00 -4.28
C ILE A 16 5.09 -10.78 -3.67
N ASP A 17 6.13 -11.01 -2.87
CA ASP A 17 6.92 -9.91 -2.33
C ASP A 17 8.00 -9.49 -3.35
N ALA A 18 7.91 -8.23 -3.78
CA ALA A 18 8.76 -7.63 -4.80
C ALA A 18 9.63 -6.52 -4.17
N PRO A 19 10.96 -6.54 -4.37
CA PRO A 19 11.83 -5.53 -3.78
C PRO A 19 11.56 -4.13 -4.36
N GLY A 20 11.47 -3.12 -3.50
CA GLY A 20 11.20 -1.74 -3.91
C GLY A 20 12.40 -0.92 -4.39
N HIS A 21 13.62 -1.48 -4.38
CA HIS A 21 14.80 -0.78 -4.87
C HIS A 21 14.77 -0.67 -6.41
N ARG A 22 15.23 0.47 -6.94
CA ARG A 22 15.23 0.73 -8.39
C ARG A 22 15.97 -0.32 -9.21
N ASP A 23 17.03 -0.89 -8.64
CA ASP A 23 17.82 -1.95 -9.28
C ASP A 23 17.04 -3.27 -9.46
N PHE A 24 15.90 -3.43 -8.77
CA PHE A 24 15.06 -4.62 -8.81
C PHE A 24 13.69 -4.41 -9.48
N ILE A 25 13.51 -3.33 -10.24
CA ILE A 25 12.26 -3.06 -10.99
C ILE A 25 11.87 -4.26 -11.88
N LYS A 26 12.84 -4.98 -12.46
CA LYS A 26 12.56 -6.19 -13.26
C LYS A 26 11.81 -7.26 -12.45
N ASN A 27 12.21 -7.47 -11.20
CA ASN A 27 11.55 -8.43 -10.31
C ASN A 27 10.14 -7.98 -9.95
N MET A 28 9.95 -6.67 -9.78
CA MET A 28 8.63 -6.07 -9.56
C MET A 28 7.71 -6.24 -10.77
N ILE A 29 8.22 -6.05 -11.99
CA ILE A 29 7.46 -6.24 -13.23
C ILE A 29 7.01 -7.69 -13.36
N THR A 30 7.92 -8.64 -13.19
CA THR A 30 7.59 -10.07 -13.27
C THR A 30 6.55 -10.47 -12.23
N GLY A 31 6.69 -10.01 -10.98
CA GLY A 31 5.73 -10.31 -9.92
C GLY A 31 4.36 -9.68 -10.16
N THR A 32 4.33 -8.39 -10.45
CA THR A 32 3.09 -7.63 -10.64
C THR A 32 2.32 -8.07 -11.88
N SER A 33 3.00 -8.54 -12.94
CA SER A 33 2.36 -9.08 -14.15
C SER A 33 1.49 -10.32 -13.92
N GLN A 34 1.70 -11.01 -12.79
CA GLN A 34 0.95 -12.20 -12.38
C GLN A 34 -0.07 -11.92 -11.28
N ALA A 35 -0.17 -10.67 -10.82
CA ALA A 35 -1.01 -10.29 -9.69
C ALA A 35 -2.40 -9.83 -10.17
N ASP A 36 -3.45 -10.34 -9.52
CA ASP A 36 -4.82 -9.88 -9.75
C ASP A 36 -5.15 -8.59 -8.95
N CYS A 37 -4.52 -8.46 -7.78
CA CYS A 37 -4.67 -7.32 -6.87
C CYS A 37 -3.31 -6.91 -6.27
N ALA A 38 -3.17 -5.63 -5.94
CA ALA A 38 -1.99 -5.07 -5.29
C ALA A 38 -2.32 -4.50 -3.91
N VAL A 39 -1.38 -4.64 -2.98
CA VAL A 39 -1.40 -3.94 -1.69
C VAL A 39 -0.27 -2.91 -1.70
N LEU A 40 -0.64 -1.64 -1.59
CA LEU A 40 0.30 -0.53 -1.52
C LEU A 40 0.46 -0.10 -0.06
N ILE A 41 1.67 -0.22 0.47
CA ILE A 41 1.99 0.22 1.83
C ILE A 41 2.54 1.65 1.80
N VAL A 42 1.94 2.51 2.61
CA VAL A 42 2.29 3.93 2.74
C VAL A 42 2.63 4.20 4.21
N ALA A 43 3.78 4.81 4.49
CA ALA A 43 4.14 5.17 5.86
C ALA A 43 3.37 6.41 6.33
N ALA A 44 2.88 6.40 7.57
CA ALA A 44 2.18 7.52 8.20
C ALA A 44 3.12 8.54 8.88
N GLY A 45 4.36 8.13 9.14
CA GLY A 45 5.37 8.95 9.80
C GLY A 45 5.63 10.28 9.07
N ILE A 46 5.82 11.34 9.85
CA ILE A 46 6.16 12.67 9.33
C ILE A 46 7.55 12.61 8.69
N GLY A 47 7.69 13.10 7.46
CA GLY A 47 8.88 13.02 6.63
C GLY A 47 8.92 11.77 5.74
N GLU A 48 8.52 10.60 6.27
CA GLU A 48 8.48 9.35 5.49
C GLU A 48 7.37 9.37 4.44
N PHE A 49 6.18 9.83 4.82
CA PHE A 49 5.05 9.99 3.91
C PHE A 49 5.40 10.94 2.75
N GLU A 50 5.96 12.10 3.08
CA GLU A 50 6.32 13.16 2.14
C GLU A 50 7.43 12.69 1.19
N ALA A 51 8.39 11.90 1.69
CA ALA A 51 9.42 11.27 0.85
C ALA A 51 8.83 10.23 -0.11
N GLY A 52 7.91 9.38 0.37
CA GLY A 52 7.24 8.34 -0.42
C GLY A 52 6.32 8.90 -1.52
N ILE A 53 5.64 10.02 -1.23
CA ILE A 53 4.76 10.71 -2.19
C ILE A 53 5.52 11.78 -3.00
N SER A 54 6.83 11.96 -2.82
CA SER A 54 7.61 12.92 -3.61
C SER A 54 7.67 12.52 -5.10
N LYS A 55 8.13 13.42 -5.99
CA LYS A 55 8.26 13.12 -7.43
C LYS A 55 9.15 11.91 -7.73
N ASN A 56 10.12 11.64 -6.87
CA ASN A 56 11.04 10.51 -6.98
C ASN A 56 10.74 9.41 -5.96
N GLY A 57 9.58 9.47 -5.29
CA GLY A 57 9.20 8.55 -4.23
C GLY A 57 8.80 7.19 -4.79
N GLN A 58 9.22 6.13 -4.11
CA GLN A 58 8.98 4.75 -4.53
C GLN A 58 7.48 4.39 -4.52
N THR A 59 6.72 4.88 -3.54
CA THR A 59 5.27 4.63 -3.44
C THR A 59 4.53 5.07 -4.70
N ARG A 60 4.95 6.20 -5.29
CA ARG A 60 4.40 6.70 -6.56
C ARG A 60 4.74 5.81 -7.73
N GLU A 61 6.02 5.50 -7.89
CA GLU A 61 6.53 4.65 -8.96
C GLU A 61 5.86 3.27 -8.95
N HIS A 62 5.72 2.67 -7.77
CA HIS A 62 5.07 1.37 -7.58
C HIS A 62 3.58 1.37 -7.96
N ALA A 63 2.82 2.39 -7.55
CA ALA A 63 1.39 2.47 -7.88
C ALA A 63 1.16 2.63 -9.39
N LEU A 64 2.02 3.41 -10.06
CA LEU A 64 1.97 3.59 -11.51
C LEU A 64 2.34 2.31 -12.25
N LEU A 65 3.40 1.61 -11.83
CA LEU A 65 3.81 0.34 -12.41
C LEU A 65 2.71 -0.72 -12.26
N ALA A 66 2.09 -0.83 -11.07
CA ALA A 66 0.98 -1.74 -10.84
C ALA A 66 -0.19 -1.51 -11.81
N PHE A 67 -0.56 -0.25 -12.02
CA PHE A 67 -1.65 0.09 -12.93
C PHE A 67 -1.29 -0.23 -14.39
N THR A 68 -0.08 0.12 -14.80
CA THR A 68 0.42 -0.09 -16.17
C THR A 68 0.50 -1.57 -16.53
N LEU A 69 0.79 -2.43 -15.54
CA LEU A 69 0.85 -3.88 -15.70
C LEU A 69 -0.52 -4.57 -15.61
N GLY A 70 -1.60 -3.80 -15.45
CA GLY A 70 -2.97 -4.29 -15.53
C GLY A 70 -3.64 -4.61 -14.19
N VAL A 71 -2.98 -4.33 -13.06
CA VAL A 71 -3.57 -4.53 -11.72
C VAL A 71 -4.57 -3.41 -11.44
N LYS A 72 -5.86 -3.73 -11.53
CA LYS A 72 -6.95 -2.76 -11.34
C LYS A 72 -7.44 -2.68 -9.90
N GLN A 73 -7.27 -3.75 -9.13
CA GLN A 73 -7.66 -3.80 -7.72
C GLN A 73 -6.47 -3.39 -6.84
N LEU A 74 -6.67 -2.34 -6.06
CA LEU A 74 -5.65 -1.78 -5.17
C LEU A 74 -6.22 -1.63 -3.77
N ILE A 75 -5.44 -2.05 -2.78
CA ILE A 75 -5.69 -1.80 -1.35
C ILE A 75 -4.53 -0.96 -0.85
N VAL A 76 -4.82 0.09 -0.09
CA VAL A 76 -3.80 0.98 0.51
C VAL A 76 -3.74 0.72 2.01
N GLY A 77 -2.59 0.23 2.48
CA GLY A 77 -2.29 0.10 3.90
C GLY A 77 -1.49 1.29 4.39
N VAL A 78 -2.04 2.08 5.30
CA VAL A 78 -1.33 3.21 5.94
C VAL A 78 -0.64 2.68 7.19
N ASN A 79 0.65 2.41 7.09
CA ASN A 79 1.47 1.76 8.11
C ASN A 79 2.14 2.75 9.07
N LYS A 80 2.61 2.26 10.23
CA LYS A 80 3.25 3.05 11.30
C LYS A 80 2.32 4.10 11.91
N MET A 81 1.03 3.78 12.02
CA MET A 81 0.05 4.67 12.68
C MET A 81 0.37 4.90 14.17
N ASP A 82 1.11 3.99 14.80
CA ASP A 82 1.66 4.14 16.16
C ASP A 82 2.70 5.27 16.27
N MET A 83 3.37 5.62 15.17
CA MET A 83 4.41 6.66 15.12
C MET A 83 3.89 8.05 14.72
N THR A 84 2.58 8.22 14.51
CA THR A 84 2.01 9.54 14.27
C THR A 84 2.05 10.38 15.56
N ASP A 85 1.99 11.70 15.44
CA ASP A 85 1.88 12.61 16.57
C ASP A 85 0.55 13.39 16.49
N PRO A 86 -0.44 13.10 17.36
CA PRO A 86 -0.46 12.03 18.38
C PRO A 86 -0.56 10.62 17.76
N PRO A 87 -0.22 9.54 18.51
CA PRO A 87 -0.34 8.16 18.01
C PRO A 87 -1.76 7.84 17.55
N TYR A 88 -1.90 7.11 16.45
CA TYR A 88 -3.17 6.76 15.81
C TYR A 88 -4.04 7.99 15.47
N SER A 89 -3.40 9.07 15.01
CA SER A 89 -4.10 10.31 14.65
C SER A 89 -5.00 10.12 13.41
N GLU A 90 -6.31 10.23 13.61
CA GLU A 90 -7.31 10.20 12.53
C GLU A 90 -7.07 11.34 11.53
N ALA A 91 -6.71 12.53 12.02
CA ALA A 91 -6.42 13.68 11.16
C ALA A 91 -5.27 13.39 10.17
N ARG A 92 -4.22 12.72 10.64
CA ARG A 92 -3.09 12.31 9.80
C ARG A 92 -3.51 11.25 8.78
N PHE A 93 -4.33 10.28 9.21
CA PHE A 93 -4.85 9.26 8.30
C PHE A 93 -5.71 9.87 7.18
N GLU A 94 -6.63 10.78 7.51
CA GLU A 94 -7.49 11.43 6.52
C GLU A 94 -6.71 12.35 5.57
N GLU A 95 -5.65 13.01 6.05
CA GLU A 95 -4.71 13.75 5.20
C GLU A 95 -4.05 12.83 4.17
N ILE A 96 -3.44 11.73 4.63
CA ILE A 96 -2.78 10.73 3.78
C ILE A 96 -3.76 10.13 2.78
N LYS A 97 -4.95 9.72 3.25
CA LYS A 97 -6.00 9.16 2.41
C LYS A 97 -6.42 10.13 1.31
N LYS A 98 -6.58 11.42 1.61
CA LYS A 98 -6.93 12.45 0.63
C LYS A 98 -5.84 12.63 -0.42
N GLU A 99 -4.58 12.74 0.01
CA GLU A 99 -3.44 12.91 -0.89
C GLU A 99 -3.22 11.69 -1.80
N VAL A 100 -3.20 10.49 -1.21
CA VAL A 100 -3.04 9.23 -1.94
C VAL A 100 -4.22 9.01 -2.88
N SER A 101 -5.46 9.31 -2.45
CA SER A 101 -6.65 9.24 -3.32
C SER A 101 -6.54 10.16 -4.53
N SER A 102 -6.08 11.40 -4.34
CA SER A 102 -5.85 12.34 -5.44
C SER A 102 -4.79 11.80 -6.42
N TYR A 103 -3.76 11.16 -5.88
CA TYR A 103 -2.68 10.59 -6.68
C TYR A 103 -3.11 9.35 -7.49
N ILE A 104 -3.72 8.35 -6.85
CA ILE A 104 -4.18 7.13 -7.55
C ILE A 104 -5.27 7.44 -8.58
N LYS A 105 -6.09 8.48 -8.33
CA LYS A 105 -7.06 8.98 -9.31
C LYS A 105 -6.37 9.54 -10.56
N LYS A 106 -5.24 10.23 -10.41
CA LYS A 106 -4.45 10.72 -11.56
C LYS A 106 -3.79 9.59 -12.35
N ILE A 107 -3.42 8.49 -11.68
CA ILE A 107 -2.90 7.29 -12.36
C ILE A 107 -4.00 6.61 -13.19
N GLY A 108 -5.24 6.60 -12.69
CA GLY A 108 -6.39 6.00 -13.36
C GLY A 108 -7.16 4.97 -12.52
N TYR A 109 -6.79 4.79 -11.25
CA TYR A 109 -7.56 3.93 -10.34
C TYR A 109 -8.91 4.56 -9.98
N ASN A 110 -9.91 3.71 -9.79
CA ASN A 110 -11.19 4.12 -9.23
C ASN A 110 -11.07 4.25 -7.70
N THR A 111 -11.03 5.47 -7.19
CA THR A 111 -10.91 5.75 -5.76
C THR A 111 -12.04 5.16 -4.93
N ALA A 112 -13.23 4.93 -5.50
CA ALA A 112 -14.36 4.37 -4.78
C ALA A 112 -14.21 2.86 -4.49
N SER A 113 -13.39 2.15 -5.28
CA SER A 113 -13.12 0.72 -5.07
C SER A 113 -11.83 0.46 -4.27
N VAL A 114 -11.05 1.50 -3.97
CA VAL A 114 -9.79 1.37 -3.24
C VAL A 114 -10.07 1.46 -1.74
N ALA A 115 -9.78 0.39 -1.01
CA ALA A 115 -9.86 0.37 0.44
C ALA A 115 -8.61 1.02 1.05
N PHE A 116 -8.81 1.84 2.09
CA PHE A 116 -7.73 2.40 2.91
C PHE A 116 -7.83 1.79 4.30
N VAL A 117 -6.75 1.18 4.78
CA VAL A 117 -6.70 0.52 6.08
C VAL A 117 -5.55 1.10 6.89
N PRO A 118 -5.81 1.72 8.06
CA PRO A 118 -4.74 2.12 8.98
C PRO A 118 -4.18 0.85 9.64
N ILE A 119 -2.88 0.63 9.58
CA ILE A 119 -2.21 -0.55 10.14
C ILE A 119 -0.99 -0.13 10.97
N SER A 120 -0.60 -1.00 11.91
CA SER A 120 0.73 -0.98 12.50
C SER A 120 1.35 -2.36 12.33
N GLY A 121 2.33 -2.47 11.43
CA GLY A 121 3.02 -3.73 11.19
C GLY A 121 3.85 -4.22 12.38
N TRP A 122 4.22 -3.32 13.30
CA TRP A 122 4.97 -3.67 14.51
C TRP A 122 4.06 -4.21 15.62
N HIS A 123 2.93 -3.57 15.84
CA HIS A 123 1.96 -3.96 16.87
C HIS A 123 0.92 -4.98 16.39
N GLY A 124 0.80 -5.20 15.07
CA GLY A 124 -0.17 -6.10 14.47
C GLY A 124 -1.59 -5.51 14.35
N ASP A 125 -1.75 -4.20 14.53
CA ASP A 125 -3.06 -3.54 14.53
C ASP A 125 -3.70 -3.59 13.13
N ASN A 126 -4.99 -3.96 13.09
CA ASN A 126 -5.81 -4.07 11.87
C ASN A 126 -5.27 -5.06 10.81
N MET A 127 -4.48 -6.05 11.23
CA MET A 127 -3.94 -7.10 10.33
C MET A 127 -4.83 -8.35 10.27
N LEU A 128 -5.39 -8.74 11.41
CA LEU A 128 -6.30 -9.91 11.54
C LEU A 128 -7.60 -9.52 12.24
N GLU A 129 -7.47 -8.79 13.35
CA GLU A 129 -8.59 -8.31 14.14
C GLU A 129 -8.64 -6.77 14.12
N PRO A 130 -9.84 -6.17 14.24
CA PRO A 130 -9.98 -4.73 14.38
C PRO A 130 -9.24 -4.24 15.63
N SER A 131 -8.39 -3.23 15.45
CA SER A 131 -7.79 -2.49 16.55
C SER A 131 -8.89 -1.78 17.35
N PRO A 132 -8.82 -1.79 18.70
CA PRO A 132 -9.69 -0.96 19.54
C PRO A 132 -9.26 0.51 19.59
N LYS A 133 -8.11 0.83 18.99
CA LYS A 133 -7.51 2.17 18.88
C LYS A 133 -7.75 2.76 17.50
#